data_AF-A0A8T5XU59-F1
#
_entry.id   AF-A0A8T5XU59-F1
#
_cell.length_a   1.000
_cell.length_b   1.000
_cell.length_c   1.000
_cell.angle_alpha   90.00
_cell.angle_beta   90.00
_cell.angle_gamma   90.00
#
_symmetry.space_group_name_H-M   'P 1'
#
loop_
_entity.id
_entity.type
_entity.pdbx_description
1 polymer ?
#
loop_
_entity_poly.entity_id
_entity_poly.type
_entity_poly.pdbx_seq_one_letter_code
_entity_poly.pdbx_strand_id
1 'polypeptide(L)'
;MKNDLWVKVLLVGAIIMLIAQVAKLPLLFAISFPVVISAWMILGALRKNKLGKGLKFSISILYCIWTIGFVAMNLIDHSVFNGTVLGFMPGTAIMIYIVWLLPFFVGTLVYGLRFDKDYLADEDIKKFENKTDESINLN
;
A
#
# COMPACT_ATOMS: atom_id res chain seq x y z
N MET A 1 -10.40 -13.22 -15.63
CA MET A 1 -11.12 -12.75 -14.42
C MET A 1 -10.15 -12.59 -13.23
N LYS A 2 -9.08 -11.79 -13.35
CA LYS A 2 -8.19 -11.53 -12.19
C LYS A 2 -8.80 -10.50 -11.24
N ASN A 3 -9.66 -9.60 -11.75
CA ASN A 3 -10.42 -8.66 -10.94
C ASN A 3 -11.28 -9.38 -9.90
N ASP A 4 -11.99 -10.45 -10.28
CA ASP A 4 -12.86 -11.22 -9.38
C ASP A 4 -12.12 -11.82 -8.18
N LEU A 5 -10.86 -12.23 -8.37
CA LEU A 5 -10.04 -12.74 -7.27
C LEU A 5 -9.75 -11.64 -6.24
N TRP A 6 -9.29 -10.47 -6.69
CA TRP A 6 -8.95 -9.38 -5.80
C TRP A 6 -10.17 -8.76 -5.12
N VAL A 7 -11.33 -8.75 -5.78
CA VAL A 7 -12.60 -8.38 -5.16
C VAL A 7 -12.96 -9.34 -4.04
N LYS A 8 -12.80 -10.65 -4.25
CA LYS A 8 -13.02 -11.65 -3.19
C LYS A 8 -12.05 -11.48 -2.02
N VAL A 9 -10.76 -11.26 -2.31
CA VAL A 9 -9.74 -11.01 -1.27
C VAL A 9 -10.09 -9.75 -0.47
N LEU A 10 -10.49 -8.67 -1.15
CA LEU A 10 -10.89 -7.43 -0.49
C LEU A 10 -12.12 -7.65 0.41
N LEU A 11 -13.15 -8.33 -0.10
CA LEU A 11 -14.38 -8.59 0.66
C LEU A 11 -14.11 -9.47 1.88
N VAL A 12 -13.41 -10.59 1.71
CA VAL A 12 -13.05 -11.50 2.81
C VAL A 12 -12.16 -10.79 3.81
N GLY A 13 -11.16 -10.04 3.35
CA GLY A 13 -10.29 -9.24 4.20
C GLY A 13 -11.07 -8.21 5.02
N ALA A 14 -12.02 -7.51 4.40
CA ALA A 14 -12.85 -6.51 5.09
C ALA A 14 -13.76 -7.15 6.15
N ILE A 15 -14.34 -8.31 5.86
CA ILE A 15 -15.11 -9.10 6.84
C ILE A 15 -14.22 -9.51 8.02
N ILE A 16 -13.03 -10.06 7.75
CA ILE A 16 -12.08 -10.45 8.80
C ILE A 16 -11.65 -9.24 9.64
N MET A 17 -11.39 -8.10 8.99
CA MET A 17 -11.03 -6.85 9.67
C MET A 17 -12.16 -6.35 10.57
N LEU A 18 -13.40 -6.41 10.11
CA LEU A 18 -14.59 -6.07 10.91
C LEU A 18 -14.73 -7.00 12.12
N ILE A 19 -14.59 -8.32 11.91
CA ILE A 19 -14.60 -9.31 12.99
C ILE A 19 -13.48 -9.01 14.00
N ALA A 20 -12.27 -8.72 13.53
CA ALA A 20 -11.14 -8.40 14.38
C ALA A 20 -11.41 -7.17 15.26
N GLN A 21 -12.05 -6.15 14.69
CA GLN A 21 -12.40 -4.93 15.41
C GLN A 21 -13.50 -5.17 16.45
N VAL A 22 -14.57 -5.87 16.08
CA VAL A 22 -15.70 -6.17 16.98
C VAL A 22 -15.28 -7.12 18.11
N ALA A 23 -14.51 -8.16 17.79
CA ALA A 23 -14.01 -9.14 18.76
C ALA A 23 -12.80 -8.65 19.57
N LYS A 24 -12.32 -7.42 19.32
CA LYS A 24 -11.12 -6.83 19.96
C LYS A 24 -9.90 -7.75 19.85
N LEU A 25 -9.65 -8.28 18.64
CA LEU A 25 -8.50 -9.13 18.31
C LEU A 25 -7.42 -8.29 17.59
N PRO A 26 -6.54 -7.59 18.32
CA PRO A 26 -5.64 -6.60 17.73
C PRO A 26 -4.64 -7.20 16.72
N LEU A 27 -4.14 -8.42 16.96
CA LEU A 27 -3.24 -9.10 16.02
C LEU A 27 -3.94 -9.48 14.72
N LEU A 28 -5.21 -9.88 14.79
CA LEU A 28 -5.98 -10.17 13.59
C LEU A 28 -6.25 -8.88 12.79
N PHE A 29 -6.47 -7.76 13.47
CA PHE A 29 -6.58 -6.45 12.85
C PHE A 29 -5.26 -6.04 12.17
N ALA A 30 -4.14 -6.22 12.86
CA ALA A 30 -2.79 -5.89 12.40
C ALA A 30 -2.42 -6.57 11.07
N ILE A 31 -2.98 -7.75 10.79
CA ILE A 31 -2.76 -8.50 9.55
C ILE A 31 -3.85 -8.21 8.52
N SER A 32 -5.12 -8.15 8.93
CA SER A 32 -6.23 -7.96 7.99
C SER A 32 -6.25 -6.56 7.37
N PHE A 33 -5.87 -5.52 8.11
CA PHE A 33 -5.82 -4.16 7.57
C PHE A 33 -4.83 -4.01 6.38
N PRO A 34 -3.55 -4.42 6.49
CA PRO A 34 -2.63 -4.41 5.35
C PRO A 34 -3.13 -5.21 4.14
N VAL A 35 -3.80 -6.35 4.37
CA VAL A 35 -4.40 -7.15 3.28
C VAL A 35 -5.48 -6.35 2.56
N VAL A 36 -6.41 -5.73 3.29
CA VAL A 36 -7.51 -4.95 2.74
C VAL A 36 -6.99 -3.79 1.90
N ILE A 37 -6.08 -2.98 2.44
CA ILE A 37 -5.59 -1.81 1.70
C ILE A 37 -4.75 -2.24 0.50
N SER A 38 -3.92 -3.28 0.63
CA SER A 38 -3.15 -3.80 -0.50
C SER A 38 -4.05 -4.32 -1.62
N ALA A 39 -5.10 -5.08 -1.29
CA ALA A 39 -6.07 -5.56 -2.27
C ALA A 39 -6.82 -4.41 -2.95
N TRP A 40 -7.20 -3.38 -2.18
CA TRP A 40 -7.85 -2.18 -2.70
C TRP A 40 -6.94 -1.41 -3.67
N MET A 41 -5.66 -1.22 -3.33
CA MET A 41 -4.67 -0.58 -4.20
C MET A 41 -4.40 -1.38 -5.48
N ILE A 42 -4.32 -2.71 -5.37
CA ILE A 42 -4.19 -3.59 -6.55
C ILE A 42 -5.38 -3.41 -7.48
N LEU A 43 -6.61 -3.40 -6.95
CA LEU A 43 -7.82 -3.18 -7.74
C LEU A 43 -7.83 -1.80 -8.42
N GLY A 44 -7.44 -0.75 -7.70
CA GLY A 44 -7.36 0.61 -8.24
C GLY A 44 -6.35 0.77 -9.38
N ALA A 45 -5.34 -0.11 -9.44
CA ALA A 45 -4.26 0.02 -10.40
C ALA A 45 -4.17 -1.09 -11.45
N LEU A 46 -5.08 -2.06 -11.43
CA LEU A 46 -5.18 -3.08 -12.46
C LEU A 46 -5.60 -2.46 -13.79
N ARG A 47 -4.70 -2.47 -14.78
CA ARG A 47 -4.99 -2.07 -16.17
C ARG A 47 -4.96 -3.29 -17.07
N LYS A 48 -6.01 -3.52 -17.88
CA LYS A 48 -6.12 -4.70 -18.78
C LYS A 48 -5.79 -6.05 -18.06
N ASN A 49 -6.24 -6.24 -16.81
CA ASN A 49 -5.92 -7.39 -15.94
C ASN A 49 -4.42 -7.62 -15.64
N LYS A 50 -3.57 -6.61 -15.84
CA LYS A 50 -2.15 -6.63 -15.54
C LYS A 50 -1.81 -5.54 -14.51
N LEU A 51 -0.84 -5.85 -13.67
CA LEU A 51 -0.30 -4.94 -12.67
C LEU A 51 1.19 -4.77 -13.01
N GLY A 52 1.63 -3.52 -13.16
CA GLY A 52 3.02 -3.17 -13.47
C GLY A 52 3.99 -3.77 -12.44
N LYS A 53 5.20 -4.12 -12.87
CA LYS A 53 6.19 -4.76 -11.98
C LYS A 53 6.62 -3.80 -10.86
N GLY A 54 6.71 -2.50 -11.15
CA GLY A 54 6.87 -1.43 -10.15
C GLY A 54 5.85 -1.48 -9.06
N LEU A 55 4.60 -1.43 -9.47
CA LEU A 55 3.53 -1.31 -8.52
C LEU A 55 3.37 -2.56 -7.63
N LYS A 56 3.60 -3.76 -8.19
CA LYS A 56 3.68 -4.99 -7.40
C LYS A 56 4.71 -4.88 -6.27
N PHE A 57 5.90 -4.39 -6.60
CA PHE A 57 6.98 -4.24 -5.64
C PHE A 57 6.63 -3.21 -4.55
N SER A 58 6.07 -2.05 -4.94
CA SER A 58 5.60 -1.03 -3.99
C SER A 58 4.56 -1.58 -3.02
N ILE A 59 3.55 -2.28 -3.53
CA ILE A 59 2.46 -2.82 -2.73
C ILE A 59 2.97 -3.88 -1.77
N SER A 60 3.91 -4.74 -2.19
CA SER A 60 4.55 -5.71 -1.29
C SER A 60 5.34 -5.04 -0.17
N ILE A 61 6.12 -4.00 -0.47
CA ILE A 61 6.86 -3.24 0.56
C ILE A 61 5.88 -2.59 1.53
N LEU A 62 4.83 -1.95 1.01
CA LEU A 62 3.80 -1.29 1.80
C LEU A 62 3.12 -2.27 2.76
N TYR A 63 2.73 -3.44 2.25
CA TYR A 63 2.16 -4.52 3.04
C TYR A 63 3.09 -4.91 4.20
N CYS A 64 4.39 -5.09 3.92
CA CYS A 64 5.37 -5.43 4.95
C CYS A 64 5.52 -4.31 6.00
N ILE A 65 5.65 -3.05 5.58
CA ILE A 65 5.81 -1.91 6.48
C ILE A 65 4.64 -1.81 7.45
N TRP A 66 3.41 -1.90 6.95
CA TRP A 66 2.23 -1.80 7.81
C TRP A 66 2.06 -3.04 8.69
N THR A 67 2.25 -4.25 8.17
CA THR A 67 2.14 -5.46 8.99
C THR A 67 3.14 -5.42 10.14
N ILE A 68 4.41 -5.10 9.86
CA ILE A 68 5.46 -5.00 10.87
C ILE A 68 5.12 -3.90 11.88
N GLY A 69 4.70 -2.72 11.41
CA GLY A 69 4.35 -1.61 12.29
C GLY A 69 3.18 -1.93 13.23
N PHE A 70 2.08 -2.47 12.70
CA PHE A 70 0.92 -2.83 13.53
C PHE A 70 1.24 -3.98 14.49
N VAL A 71 2.01 -4.98 14.07
CA VAL A 71 2.44 -6.06 14.97
C VAL A 71 3.36 -5.51 16.06
N ALA A 72 4.35 -4.68 15.70
CA ALA A 72 5.26 -4.06 16.66
C ALA A 72 4.50 -3.20 17.68
N MET A 73 3.54 -2.39 17.25
CA MET A 73 2.70 -1.57 18.14
C MET A 73 1.93 -2.43 19.17
N ASN A 74 1.49 -3.62 18.76
CA ASN A 74 0.75 -4.53 19.64
C ASN A 74 1.64 -5.32 20.59
N LEU A 75 2.88 -5.60 20.18
CA LEU A 75 3.84 -6.36 20.99
C LEU A 75 4.72 -5.47 21.89
N ILE A 76 4.74 -4.15 21.66
CA ILE A 76 5.49 -3.24 22.50
C ILE A 76 4.90 -3.24 23.92
N ASP A 77 5.78 -3.36 24.92
CA ASP A 77 5.36 -3.22 26.30
C ASP A 77 5.05 -1.75 26.56
N HIS A 78 3.80 -1.41 26.80
CA HIS A 78 3.40 -0.03 27.05
C HIS A 78 3.69 0.41 28.49
N SER A 79 3.96 -0.53 29.41
CA SER A 79 4.21 -0.24 30.82
C SER A 79 5.57 0.44 31.07
N VAL A 80 6.51 0.29 30.15
CA VAL A 80 7.83 0.96 30.22
C VAL A 80 7.80 2.42 29.79
N PHE A 81 6.70 2.89 29.18
CA PHE A 81 6.57 4.27 28.73
C PHE A 81 5.83 5.11 29.76
N ASN A 82 6.50 6.13 30.30
CA ASN A 82 5.88 7.14 31.15
C ASN A 82 5.51 8.37 30.33
N GLY A 83 4.21 8.63 30.17
CA GLY A 83 3.67 9.82 29.52
C GLY A 83 3.29 9.62 28.05
N THR A 84 3.06 10.75 27.38
CA THR A 84 2.64 10.79 25.96
C THR A 84 3.66 11.52 25.11
N VAL A 85 3.79 11.11 23.84
CA VAL A 85 4.58 11.76 22.82
C VAL A 85 3.63 12.37 21.80
N LEU A 86 3.65 13.70 21.67
CA LEU A 86 2.77 14.44 20.76
C LEU A 86 1.27 14.09 20.93
N GLY A 87 0.85 13.82 22.17
CA GLY A 87 -0.54 13.50 22.50
C GLY A 87 -0.92 12.01 22.39
N PHE A 88 0.01 11.12 22.04
CA PHE A 88 -0.23 9.68 21.95
C PHE A 88 0.71 8.86 22.83
N MET A 89 0.31 7.63 23.20
CA MET A 89 1.27 6.66 23.74
C MET A 89 2.39 6.41 22.73
N PRO A 90 3.66 6.23 23.13
CA PRO A 90 4.79 6.19 22.20
C PRO A 90 4.65 5.21 21.04
N GLY A 91 4.12 4.00 21.28
CA GLY A 91 3.87 3.03 20.21
C GLY A 91 2.84 3.53 19.17
N THR A 92 1.82 4.26 19.63
CA THR A 92 0.82 4.89 18.75
C THR A 92 1.41 6.08 18.00
N ALA A 93 2.25 6.89 18.67
CA ALA A 93 2.94 8.03 18.05
C ALA A 93 3.85 7.57 16.90
N ILE A 94 4.63 6.50 17.10
CA ILE A 94 5.46 5.90 16.04
C ILE A 94 4.59 5.45 14.87
N MET A 95 3.45 4.81 15.15
CA MET A 95 2.56 4.36 14.08
C MET A 95 2.00 5.51 13.26
N ILE A 96 1.49 6.56 13.90
CA ILE A 96 0.85 7.69 13.23
C ILE A 96 1.87 8.58 12.51
N TYR A 97 2.99 8.88 13.16
CA TYR A 97 3.94 9.87 12.62
C TYR A 97 5.03 9.26 11.75
N ILE A 98 5.31 7.96 11.87
CA ILE A 98 6.37 7.30 11.09
C ILE A 98 5.76 6.28 10.14
N VAL A 99 5.12 5.24 10.68
CA VAL A 99 4.68 4.10 9.88
C VAL A 99 3.58 4.46 8.88
N TRP A 100 2.67 5.37 9.23
CA TRP A 100 1.64 5.87 8.33
C TRP A 100 2.18 6.76 7.22
N LEU A 101 3.30 7.46 7.45
CA LEU A 101 3.90 8.34 6.45
C LEU A 101 4.83 7.59 5.50
N LEU A 102 5.48 6.50 5.95
CA LEU A 102 6.32 5.64 5.11
C LEU A 102 5.69 5.25 3.75
N PRO A 103 4.41 4.83 3.67
CA PRO A 103 3.71 4.58 2.42
C PRO A 103 3.79 5.71 1.40
N PHE A 104 3.69 6.96 1.84
CA PHE A 104 3.73 8.12 0.97
C PHE A 104 5.13 8.29 0.38
N PHE A 105 6.17 8.20 1.23
CA PHE A 105 7.55 8.28 0.75
C PHE A 105 7.91 7.13 -0.20
N VAL A 106 7.56 5.89 0.17
CA VAL A 106 7.82 4.71 -0.66
C VAL A 106 7.03 4.78 -1.96
N GLY A 107 5.75 5.16 -1.90
CA GLY A 107 4.89 5.31 -3.06
C GLY A 107 5.43 6.35 -4.04
N THR A 108 5.76 7.55 -3.53
CA THR A 108 6.33 8.64 -4.33
C THR A 108 7.69 8.26 -4.91
N LEU A 109 8.56 7.61 -4.13
CA LEU A 109 9.87 7.18 -4.62
C LEU A 109 9.76 6.14 -5.72
N VAL A 110 8.97 5.08 -5.53
CA VAL A 110 8.83 4.05 -6.56
C VAL A 110 8.12 4.58 -7.79
N TYR A 111 7.14 5.47 -7.60
CA TYR A 111 6.52 6.19 -8.71
C TYR A 111 7.55 6.99 -9.49
N GLY A 112 8.33 7.86 -8.84
CA GLY A 112 9.35 8.66 -9.51
C GLY A 112 10.40 7.82 -10.25
N LEU A 113 10.83 6.69 -9.66
CA LEU A 113 11.81 5.80 -10.28
C LEU A 113 11.27 4.97 -11.46
N ARG A 114 9.95 4.81 -11.58
CA ARG A 114 9.33 3.90 -12.58
C ARG A 114 8.27 4.56 -13.44
N PHE A 115 8.05 5.86 -13.31
CA PHE A 115 7.03 6.60 -14.04
C PHE A 115 7.15 6.37 -15.55
N ASP A 116 8.34 6.59 -16.10
CA ASP A 116 8.58 6.49 -17.54
C ASP A 116 8.40 5.07 -18.09
N LYS A 117 8.72 4.04 -17.28
CA LYS A 117 8.69 2.63 -17.71
C LYS A 117 7.36 1.91 -17.49
N ASP A 118 6.66 2.22 -16.42
CA ASP A 118 5.48 1.44 -15.99
C ASP A 118 4.15 2.21 -16.19
N TYR A 119 4.18 3.55 -16.37
CA TYR A 119 2.96 4.38 -16.42
C TYR A 119 2.66 5.03 -17.76
N LEU A 120 3.68 5.28 -18.60
CA LEU A 120 3.48 5.63 -20.00
C LEU A 120 3.24 4.35 -20.80
N ALA A 121 2.10 4.25 -21.48
CA ALA A 121 1.88 3.15 -22.40
C ALA A 121 2.63 3.43 -23.70
N ASP A 122 3.37 2.46 -24.22
CA ASP A 122 3.99 2.54 -25.56
C ASP A 122 2.96 2.92 -26.63
N GLU A 123 1.71 2.49 -26.44
CA GLU A 123 0.55 2.84 -27.27
C GLU A 123 0.27 4.35 -27.28
N ASP A 124 0.35 5.00 -26.11
CA ASP A 124 0.10 6.43 -25.94
C ASP A 124 1.29 7.26 -26.44
N ILE A 125 2.52 6.77 -26.22
CA ILE A 125 3.75 7.37 -26.76
C ILE A 125 3.69 7.37 -28.29
N LYS A 126 3.46 6.21 -28.92
CA LYS A 126 3.34 6.12 -30.38
C LYS A 126 2.22 6.97 -30.94
N LYS A 127 1.10 7.09 -30.22
CA LYS A 127 -0.02 7.95 -30.63
C LYS A 127 0.32 9.43 -30.55
N PHE A 128 1.17 9.82 -29.60
CA PHE A 128 1.72 11.17 -29.48
C PHE A 128 2.70 11.45 -30.61
N GLU A 129 3.71 10.58 -30.82
CA GLU A 129 4.71 10.73 -31.88
C GLU A 129 4.06 10.83 -33.27
N ASN A 130 3.06 9.99 -33.56
CA ASN A 130 2.30 10.05 -34.82
C ASN A 130 1.47 11.33 -35.00
N LYS A 131 1.17 12.06 -33.92
CA LYS A 131 0.41 13.32 -33.97
C LYS A 131 1.29 14.56 -34.05
N THR A 132 2.52 14.48 -33.54
CA THR A 132 3.41 15.64 -33.42
C THR A 132 4.63 15.57 -34.34
N ASP A 133 4.88 14.43 -35.00
CA ASP A 133 6.11 14.15 -35.76
C ASP A 133 7.40 14.31 -34.92
N GLU A 134 7.29 14.29 -33.58
CA GLU A 134 8.42 14.32 -32.66
C GLU A 134 8.65 12.95 -32.04
N SER A 135 9.91 12.51 -31.96
CA SER A 135 10.29 11.24 -31.32
C SER A 135 10.72 11.45 -29.87
N ILE A 136 10.19 10.61 -28.97
CA ILE A 136 10.51 10.70 -27.54
C ILE A 136 11.49 9.57 -27.17
N ASN A 137 12.72 9.94 -26.83
CA ASN A 137 13.69 9.00 -26.26
C ASN A 137 13.46 8.86 -24.75
N LEU A 138 12.86 7.75 -24.32
CA LEU A 138 12.77 7.36 -22.91
C LEU A 138 13.96 6.46 -22.55
N ASN A 139 14.76 6.86 -21.57
CA ASN A 139 15.96 6.14 -21.08
C ASN A 139 15.63 4.94 -20.17
#